data_AF-A0AA88YAC5-F1
#
_entry.id   AF-A0AA88YAC5-F1
#
_cell.length_a   1.000
_cell.length_b   1.000
_cell.length_c   1.000
_cell.angle_alpha   90.00
_cell.angle_beta   90.00
_cell.angle_gamma   90.00
#
_symmetry.space_group_name_H-M   'P 1'
#
loop_
_entity.id
_entity.type
_entity.pdbx_description
1 polymer ?
#
loop_
_entity_poly.entity_id
_entity_poly.type
_entity_poly.pdbx_seq_one_letter_code
_entity_poly.pdbx_strand_id
1 'polypeptide(L)'
;MSDVAEFTDKGVVIITGDLNSRCGLGRDFIESDVLSRDLIDSLSSVFSYVSDVELVTRRSEDKVTNSFGRGIENYQLNQHKKMAGLRKQKKYDWKDSNLALFGSDTEREVKKESAQTEPAWNKAGEKVGLQIWRIEKFKVKHWPKNEYGQFYNGDSYIILNTYKEPETEALLYDVHFWIGKYSTQDEYGTAAYKTVELDTLLDDVPVQHREVQGHESSLFKSYFKEMTILNGGVDSGFNHVKPEEYKPRLLHVHGEKKISSITVTQIRRDKSKIDDTDVYILDAGLTIYQWNGKGANAFEKRKAQEYVTNVKSNRTGKAVKSVVIDQEASSSDDEDLKEFEGYLDGGEEDESDDSSDFVQVDQSEDKTKMLFRLSDAGGSMEFSLEKSGNISMDDFDTKDVFIFDSKSELFVWIGKATSDAEKKNAIVYAHNYLQKSKTPLLPVSCFKEGGNTKALISALAA
;
A
#
# COMPACT_ATOMS: atom_id res chain seq x y z
N MET A 1 32.56 39.33 -11.56
CA MET A 1 31.30 38.59 -11.79
C MET A 1 31.40 37.37 -10.90
N SER A 2 30.47 37.18 -9.97
CA SER A 2 30.47 36.03 -9.07
C SER A 2 29.93 34.81 -9.81
N ASP A 3 30.70 33.72 -9.85
CA ASP A 3 30.36 32.49 -10.57
C ASP A 3 29.14 31.79 -9.93
N VAL A 4 28.25 31.27 -10.79
CA VAL A 4 26.93 30.73 -10.40
C VAL A 4 27.01 29.23 -10.06
N ALA A 5 28.15 28.60 -10.31
CA ALA A 5 28.42 27.22 -9.92
C ALA A 5 29.91 27.05 -9.60
N GLU A 6 30.21 26.35 -8.51
CA GLU A 6 31.58 25.95 -8.15
C GLU A 6 31.74 24.44 -8.31
N PHE A 7 32.87 24.04 -8.88
CA PHE A 7 33.31 22.66 -8.96
C PHE A 7 34.11 22.32 -7.70
N THR A 8 33.76 21.21 -7.05
CA THR A 8 34.56 20.67 -5.95
C THR A 8 35.51 19.60 -6.47
N ASP A 9 36.66 19.46 -5.81
CA ASP A 9 37.73 18.50 -6.14
C ASP A 9 37.28 17.02 -6.09
N LYS A 10 36.04 16.76 -5.64
CA LYS A 10 35.41 15.44 -5.59
C LYS A 10 34.41 15.19 -6.72
N GLY A 11 34.36 16.06 -7.73
CA GLY A 11 33.55 15.88 -8.94
C GLY A 11 32.07 16.25 -8.78
N VAL A 12 31.71 17.01 -7.75
CA VAL A 12 30.35 17.51 -7.54
C VAL A 12 30.29 19.00 -7.84
N VAL A 13 29.28 19.42 -8.62
CA VAL A 13 29.01 20.82 -8.97
C VAL A 13 27.95 21.38 -8.03
N ILE A 14 28.26 22.50 -7.37
CA ILE A 14 27.35 23.19 -6.45
C ILE A 14 26.93 24.52 -7.10
N ILE A 15 25.64 24.65 -7.42
CA ILE A 15 25.05 25.89 -7.98
C ILE A 15 24.59 26.76 -6.81
N THR A 16 25.14 27.98 -6.67
CA THR A 16 24.96 28.83 -5.48
C THR A 16 24.16 30.11 -5.73
N GLY A 17 23.46 30.24 -6.87
CA GLY A 17 22.67 31.43 -7.19
C GLY A 17 21.29 31.17 -7.82
N ASP A 18 20.37 32.12 -7.65
CA ASP A 18 19.02 32.10 -8.25
C ASP A 18 19.08 32.48 -9.74
N LEU A 19 19.11 31.44 -10.59
CA LEU A 19 19.17 31.51 -12.05
C LEU A 19 17.98 32.22 -12.70
N ASN A 20 16.83 32.34 -12.02
CA ASN A 20 15.62 32.92 -12.59
C ASN A 20 15.67 34.45 -12.65
N SER A 21 16.50 35.09 -11.83
CA SER A 21 16.56 36.56 -11.71
C SER A 21 17.21 37.27 -12.90
N ARG A 22 17.90 36.56 -13.81
CA ARG A 22 18.68 37.16 -14.90
C ARG A 22 18.18 36.85 -16.33
N CYS A 23 17.35 35.83 -16.52
CA CYS A 23 16.93 35.40 -17.86
C CYS A 23 15.58 35.97 -18.31
N GLY A 24 14.81 36.59 -17.40
CA GLY A 24 13.56 37.28 -17.73
C GLY A 24 12.43 36.41 -18.33
N LEU A 25 12.57 35.08 -18.32
CA LEU A 25 11.62 34.13 -18.90
C LEU A 25 10.97 33.30 -17.79
N GLY A 26 9.65 33.22 -17.80
CA GLY A 26 8.87 32.43 -16.85
C GLY A 26 8.83 30.94 -17.22
N ARG A 27 9.01 30.10 -16.18
CA ARG A 27 8.80 28.64 -16.07
C ARG A 27 9.46 27.74 -17.14
N ASP A 28 10.56 27.12 -16.68
CA ASP A 28 11.02 25.74 -16.91
C ASP A 28 11.17 25.20 -18.34
N PHE A 29 12.00 25.82 -19.19
CA PHE A 29 12.71 25.09 -20.27
C PHE A 29 14.04 25.79 -20.60
N ILE A 30 15.13 25.02 -20.71
CA ILE A 30 16.39 25.45 -21.36
C ILE A 30 16.40 24.80 -22.75
N GLU A 31 16.42 25.59 -23.82
CA GLU A 31 16.61 25.08 -25.18
C GLU A 31 18.03 24.50 -25.33
N SER A 32 18.17 23.32 -25.96
CA SER A 32 19.46 22.62 -26.15
C SER A 32 20.52 23.44 -26.87
N ASP A 33 20.09 24.49 -27.57
CA ASP A 33 20.90 25.27 -28.49
C ASP A 33 21.73 26.35 -27.75
N VAL A 34 21.58 26.44 -26.42
CA VAL A 34 22.26 27.42 -25.55
C VAL A 34 23.44 26.82 -24.76
N LEU A 35 23.64 25.50 -24.81
CA LEU A 35 24.75 24.84 -24.11
C LEU A 35 25.95 24.68 -25.06
N SER A 36 27.15 25.07 -24.60
CA SER A 36 28.36 24.90 -25.41
C SER A 36 28.62 23.40 -25.66
N ARG A 37 29.17 23.08 -26.84
CA ARG A 37 29.49 21.70 -27.24
C ARG A 37 30.32 20.95 -26.19
N ASP A 38 31.24 21.65 -25.53
CA ASP A 38 32.12 21.08 -24.50
C ASP A 38 31.35 20.60 -23.25
N LEU A 39 30.23 21.26 -22.92
CA LEU A 39 29.37 20.87 -21.80
C LEU A 39 28.49 19.65 -22.17
N ILE A 40 28.04 19.59 -23.43
CA ILE A 40 27.26 18.46 -23.96
C ILE A 40 28.13 17.20 -24.00
N ASP A 41 29.39 17.32 -24.46
CA ASP A 41 30.32 16.20 -24.52
C ASP A 41 30.67 15.67 -23.12
N SER A 42 30.82 16.55 -22.12
CA SER A 42 31.04 16.14 -20.73
C SER A 42 29.84 15.40 -20.13
N LEU A 43 28.62 15.84 -20.44
CA LEU A 43 27.38 15.19 -19.97
C LEU A 43 27.08 13.87 -20.69
N SER A 44 27.52 13.72 -21.94
CA SER A 44 27.35 12.47 -22.72
C SER A 44 28.09 11.27 -22.10
N SER A 45 29.17 11.53 -21.34
CA SER A 45 29.93 10.49 -20.63
C SER A 45 29.26 9.99 -19.35
N VAL A 46 28.25 10.71 -18.85
CA VAL A 46 27.54 10.42 -17.58
C VAL A 46 26.18 9.76 -17.84
N PHE A 47 25.59 9.95 -19.02
CA PHE A 47 24.32 9.34 -19.41
C PHE A 47 24.50 8.35 -20.58
N SER A 48 24.72 7.07 -20.29
CA SER A 48 24.65 6.03 -21.33
C SER A 48 23.19 5.69 -21.64
N TYR A 49 22.68 6.15 -22.79
CA TYR A 49 21.44 5.67 -23.37
C TYR A 49 21.77 4.63 -24.45
N VAL A 50 21.26 3.40 -24.30
CA VAL A 50 21.33 2.39 -25.35
C VAL A 50 20.32 2.77 -26.43
N SER A 51 20.80 3.14 -27.62
CA SER A 51 19.95 3.42 -28.78
C SER A 51 19.69 2.12 -29.54
N ASP A 52 18.50 1.54 -29.40
CA ASP A 52 18.06 0.50 -30.33
C ASP A 52 17.73 1.13 -31.69
N VAL A 53 18.47 0.69 -32.70
CA VAL A 53 18.31 1.01 -34.10
C VAL A 53 17.28 0.05 -34.69
N GLU A 54 16.12 0.55 -35.12
CA GLU A 54 15.43 0.02 -36.31
C GLU A 54 14.44 1.06 -36.86
N LEU A 55 14.89 1.78 -37.90
CA LEU A 55 14.09 2.68 -38.72
C LEU A 55 13.40 1.87 -39.83
N VAL A 56 12.06 1.78 -39.79
CA VAL A 56 11.27 1.36 -40.97
C VAL A 56 10.28 2.47 -41.32
N THR A 57 10.59 3.20 -42.39
CA THR A 57 9.73 4.21 -43.03
C THR A 57 8.59 3.56 -43.83
N ARG A 58 7.35 4.05 -43.66
CA ARG A 58 6.27 3.94 -44.66
C ARG A 58 5.71 5.33 -44.98
N ARG A 59 5.56 5.64 -46.28
CA ARG A 59 4.82 6.80 -46.81
C ARG A 59 3.42 6.37 -47.23
N SER A 60 2.41 7.23 -47.08
CA SER A 60 1.15 7.15 -47.84
C SER A 60 0.65 8.55 -48.22
N GLU A 61 -0.13 8.61 -49.30
CA GLU A 61 -0.21 9.74 -50.26
C GLU A 61 -1.15 10.91 -49.94
N ASP A 62 -1.88 10.99 -48.83
CA ASP A 62 -2.96 12.02 -48.72
C ASP A 62 -3.01 12.83 -47.40
N LYS A 63 -1.87 13.22 -46.81
CA LYS A 63 -1.88 14.16 -45.67
C LYS A 63 -0.75 15.21 -45.74
N VAL A 64 -1.12 16.49 -45.85
CA VAL A 64 -0.19 17.61 -45.66
C VAL A 64 0.24 17.62 -44.18
N THR A 65 1.50 17.31 -43.93
CA THR A 65 2.15 17.29 -42.60
C THR A 65 3.36 18.21 -42.63
N ASN A 66 3.73 18.82 -41.50
CA ASN A 66 5.01 19.52 -41.40
C ASN A 66 6.17 18.52 -41.14
N SER A 67 7.41 18.99 -41.12
CA SER A 67 8.66 18.18 -41.05
C SER A 67 8.81 17.24 -39.84
N PHE A 68 7.85 17.25 -38.91
CA PHE A 68 7.78 16.36 -37.75
C PHE A 68 6.50 15.52 -37.68
N GLY A 69 5.71 15.43 -38.77
CA GLY A 69 4.63 14.44 -38.91
C GLY A 69 3.34 14.73 -38.12
N ARG A 70 3.07 15.96 -37.70
CA ARG A 70 1.80 16.33 -37.05
C ARG A 70 0.79 16.93 -38.04
N GLY A 71 -0.47 16.52 -37.92
CA GLY A 71 -1.59 17.07 -38.70
C GLY A 71 -1.99 18.46 -38.21
N ILE A 72 -2.29 19.37 -39.14
CA ILE A 72 -2.76 20.73 -38.86
C ILE A 72 -4.28 20.73 -39.01
N GLU A 73 -5.02 20.85 -37.90
CA GLU A 73 -6.46 21.14 -37.94
C GLU A 73 -6.75 22.58 -37.52
N ASN A 74 -7.71 23.16 -38.23
CA ASN A 74 -8.02 24.57 -38.34
C ASN A 74 -8.60 25.18 -37.04
N TYR A 75 -8.15 26.40 -36.78
CA TYR A 75 -8.64 27.32 -35.76
C TYR A 75 -10.08 27.78 -36.10
N GLN A 76 -11.08 27.36 -35.33
CA GLN A 76 -12.32 28.12 -35.15
C GLN A 76 -12.77 28.11 -33.67
N LEU A 77 -13.16 29.30 -33.23
CA LEU A 77 -13.60 29.72 -31.90
C LEU A 77 -14.48 28.71 -31.16
N ASN A 78 -14.14 28.45 -29.89
CA ASN A 78 -15.15 28.42 -28.83
C ASN A 78 -14.55 28.86 -27.49
N GLN A 79 -15.18 29.86 -26.89
CA GLN A 79 -14.80 30.45 -25.62
C GLN A 79 -15.11 29.50 -24.46
N HIS A 80 -14.08 29.00 -23.78
CA HIS A 80 -14.11 28.73 -22.35
C HIS A 80 -12.69 28.92 -21.79
N LYS A 81 -12.52 29.91 -20.91
CA LYS A 81 -11.35 30.07 -20.05
C LYS A 81 -11.11 28.76 -19.29
N LYS A 82 -10.19 27.91 -19.77
CA LYS A 82 -9.54 26.90 -18.92
C LYS A 82 -8.51 27.63 -18.09
N MET A 83 -8.77 27.75 -16.79
CA MET A 83 -7.70 28.00 -15.81
C MET A 83 -6.59 26.99 -16.09
N ALA A 84 -5.34 27.46 -16.08
CA ALA A 84 -4.15 26.64 -16.22
C ALA A 84 -4.19 25.53 -15.17
N GLY A 85 -4.67 24.35 -15.59
CA GLY A 85 -4.84 23.21 -14.71
C GLY A 85 -3.48 22.71 -14.27
N LEU A 86 -3.32 22.55 -12.95
CA LEU A 86 -2.38 21.59 -12.38
C LEU A 86 -2.37 20.35 -13.27
N ARG A 87 -1.20 19.96 -13.79
CA ARG A 87 -1.04 18.62 -14.34
C ARG A 87 -1.39 17.68 -13.19
N LYS A 88 -2.54 17.01 -13.28
CA LYS A 88 -2.85 15.92 -12.34
C LYS A 88 -1.64 14.99 -12.36
N GLN A 89 -1.05 14.79 -11.19
CA GLN A 89 -0.01 13.80 -11.00
C GLN A 89 -0.59 12.46 -11.50
N LYS A 90 0.17 11.74 -12.32
CA LYS A 90 -0.30 10.46 -12.87
C LYS A 90 -0.70 9.57 -11.69
N LYS A 91 -1.93 9.03 -11.70
CA LYS A 91 -2.41 8.05 -10.70
C LYS A 91 -1.54 6.80 -10.90
N TYR A 92 -0.52 6.63 -10.06
CA TYR A 92 0.45 5.54 -10.18
C TYR A 92 -0.10 4.30 -9.49
N ASP A 93 0.06 3.15 -10.15
CA ASP A 93 -0.34 1.84 -9.65
C ASP A 93 0.78 1.33 -8.71
N TRP A 94 0.44 0.86 -7.51
CA TRP A 94 1.40 0.27 -6.56
C TRP A 94 2.19 -0.89 -7.18
N LYS A 95 1.70 -1.44 -8.30
CA LYS A 95 2.39 -2.42 -9.14
C LYS A 95 3.76 -1.94 -9.60
N ASP A 96 4.03 -0.65 -9.75
CA ASP A 96 5.31 -0.14 -10.27
C ASP A 96 6.44 -0.06 -9.20
N SER A 97 6.25 -0.63 -8.02
CA SER A 97 7.29 -0.59 -6.99
C SER A 97 8.42 -1.58 -7.26
N ASN A 98 9.61 -1.06 -7.57
CA ASN A 98 10.86 -1.80 -7.49
C ASN A 98 11.16 -2.17 -6.02
N LEU A 99 10.55 -3.26 -5.52
CA LEU A 99 10.86 -3.89 -4.21
C LEU A 99 12.15 -4.74 -4.28
N ALA A 100 13.11 -4.33 -5.10
CA ALA A 100 14.27 -5.13 -5.48
C ALA A 100 15.53 -4.66 -4.75
N LEU A 101 15.72 -5.05 -3.49
CA LEU A 101 17.03 -4.97 -2.84
C LEU A 101 17.06 -6.14 -1.81
N PHE A 102 18.08 -6.98 -1.70
CA PHE A 102 19.24 -6.76 -0.81
C PHE A 102 19.99 -8.09 -0.59
N GLY A 103 21.30 -8.07 -0.31
CA GLY A 103 21.99 -9.28 0.16
C GLY A 103 23.51 -9.32 -0.08
N SER A 104 24.25 -8.32 0.38
CA SER A 104 25.67 -8.53 0.70
C SER A 104 25.86 -8.44 2.21
N ASP A 105 26.81 -9.19 2.77
CA ASP A 105 27.09 -9.21 4.21
C ASP A 105 27.47 -7.81 4.75
N THR A 106 28.15 -7.01 3.93
CA THR A 106 28.48 -5.61 4.23
C THR A 106 27.25 -4.70 4.28
N GLU A 107 26.26 -4.91 3.42
CA GLU A 107 24.97 -4.21 3.52
C GLU A 107 24.19 -4.61 4.77
N ARG A 108 24.29 -5.88 5.20
CA ARG A 108 23.64 -6.38 6.42
C ARG A 108 24.19 -5.68 7.66
N GLU A 109 25.50 -5.49 7.75
CA GLU A 109 26.13 -4.73 8.84
C GLU A 109 25.69 -3.27 8.84
N VAL A 110 25.74 -2.59 7.68
CA VAL A 110 25.30 -1.19 7.55
C VAL A 110 23.83 -1.02 7.92
N LYS A 111 22.97 -1.98 7.56
CA LYS A 111 21.56 -1.98 7.96
C LYS A 111 21.37 -2.23 9.44
N LYS A 112 22.13 -3.15 10.03
CA LYS A 112 22.06 -3.42 11.48
C LYS A 112 22.48 -2.19 12.27
N GLU A 113 23.51 -1.48 11.82
CA GLU A 113 23.91 -0.18 12.39
C GLU A 113 22.80 0.88 12.22
N SER A 114 22.24 1.03 11.02
CA SER A 114 21.09 1.93 10.76
C SER A 114 19.91 1.62 11.69
N ALA A 115 19.55 0.35 11.81
CA ALA A 115 18.46 -0.11 12.67
C ALA A 115 18.71 0.18 14.16
N GLN A 116 19.94 -0.03 14.64
CA GLN A 116 20.28 0.26 16.03
C GLN A 116 20.23 1.77 16.34
N THR A 117 20.48 2.62 15.34
CA THR A 117 20.42 4.08 15.49
C THR A 117 19.03 4.67 15.32
N GLU A 118 18.09 3.94 14.70
CA GLU A 118 16.72 4.39 14.46
C GLU A 118 15.94 4.45 15.79
N PRO A 119 15.52 5.65 16.25
CA PRO A 119 14.82 5.79 17.53
C PRO A 119 13.52 5.00 17.62
N ALA A 120 12.85 4.76 16.49
CA ALA A 120 11.58 4.02 16.45
C ALA A 120 11.73 2.54 16.85
N TRP A 121 12.92 1.95 16.71
CA TRP A 121 13.19 0.55 17.05
C TRP A 121 13.64 0.33 18.48
N ASN A 122 13.76 1.40 19.26
CA ASN A 122 14.10 1.28 20.67
C ASN A 122 13.05 0.42 21.39
N LYS A 123 13.48 -0.73 21.94
CA LYS A 123 12.64 -1.74 22.57
C LYS A 123 11.63 -2.43 21.65
N ALA A 124 11.86 -2.42 20.34
CA ALA A 124 11.09 -3.24 19.41
C ALA A 124 11.36 -4.72 19.70
N GLY A 125 10.32 -5.53 19.83
CA GLY A 125 10.46 -6.99 19.99
C GLY A 125 10.93 -7.47 21.37
N GLU A 126 11.21 -6.60 22.33
CA GLU A 126 11.69 -7.03 23.66
C GLU A 126 10.63 -7.76 24.50
N LYS A 127 9.34 -7.48 24.26
CA LYS A 127 8.23 -8.00 25.05
C LYS A 127 7.11 -8.49 24.16
N VAL A 128 6.44 -9.55 24.61
CA VAL A 128 5.23 -10.08 23.99
C VAL A 128 4.19 -8.98 23.87
N GLY A 129 3.64 -8.83 22.67
CA GLY A 129 2.63 -7.82 22.35
C GLY A 129 2.76 -7.29 20.93
N LEU A 130 1.87 -6.34 20.63
CA LEU A 130 1.78 -5.68 19.34
C LEU A 130 2.45 -4.29 19.42
N GLN A 131 3.25 -3.95 18.42
CA GLN A 131 3.82 -2.62 18.22
C GLN A 131 3.47 -2.14 16.82
N ILE A 132 2.95 -0.92 16.70
CA ILE A 132 2.54 -0.33 15.42
C ILE A 132 3.25 0.99 15.24
N TRP A 133 3.72 1.22 14.01
CA TRP A 133 4.30 2.47 13.57
C TRP A 133 3.64 2.91 12.27
N ARG A 134 3.55 4.22 12.09
CA ARG A 134 3.09 4.88 10.88
C ARG A 134 4.28 5.53 10.18
N ILE A 135 4.30 5.47 8.86
CA ILE A 135 5.27 6.19 8.05
C ILE A 135 4.79 7.62 7.85
N GLU A 136 5.60 8.59 8.26
CA GLU A 136 5.32 10.01 8.04
C GLU A 136 6.54 10.69 7.41
N LYS A 137 6.46 11.03 6.11
CA LYS A 137 7.54 11.73 5.38
C LYS A 137 8.91 11.06 5.55
N PHE A 138 9.00 9.79 5.16
CA PHE A 138 10.18 8.90 5.30
C PHE A 138 10.60 8.55 6.74
N LYS A 139 9.83 8.95 7.77
CA LYS A 139 10.15 8.66 9.18
C LYS A 139 9.19 7.65 9.76
N VAL A 140 9.71 6.75 10.59
CA VAL A 140 8.91 5.79 11.35
C VAL A 140 8.48 6.45 12.66
N LYS A 141 7.18 6.55 12.90
CA LYS A 141 6.63 7.10 14.15
C LYS A 141 5.74 6.10 14.86
N HIS A 142 5.84 6.04 16.18
CA HIS A 142 4.94 5.18 16.97
C HIS A 142 3.48 5.59 16.76
N TRP A 143 2.64 4.59 16.49
CA TRP A 143 1.21 4.76 16.47
C TRP A 143 0.66 4.77 17.90
N PRO A 144 -0.27 5.66 18.25
CA PRO A 144 -0.84 5.70 19.60
C PRO A 144 -1.52 4.38 19.97
N LYS A 145 -1.25 3.84 21.17
CA LYS A 145 -1.80 2.54 21.61
C LYS A 145 -3.33 2.49 21.67
N ASN A 146 -3.97 3.63 21.92
CA ASN A 146 -5.42 3.79 21.90
C ASN A 146 -6.02 3.77 20.48
N GLU A 147 -5.19 3.91 19.45
CA GLU A 147 -5.58 3.91 18.04
C GLU A 147 -5.17 2.62 17.32
N TYR A 148 -4.67 1.62 18.04
CA TYR A 148 -4.36 0.32 17.46
C TYR A 148 -5.61 -0.32 16.84
N GLY A 149 -5.49 -0.75 15.59
CA GLY A 149 -6.60 -1.21 14.77
C GLY A 149 -7.22 -0.12 13.89
N GLN A 150 -6.87 1.16 14.08
CA GLN A 150 -7.26 2.25 13.18
C GLN A 150 -6.12 2.54 12.20
N PHE A 151 -6.44 2.54 10.91
CA PHE A 151 -5.51 2.79 9.82
C PHE A 151 -6.08 3.82 8.87
N TYR A 152 -5.23 4.64 8.28
CA TYR A 152 -5.61 5.59 7.24
C TYR A 152 -5.22 5.04 5.87
N ASN A 153 -6.17 5.05 4.93
CA ASN A 153 -5.97 4.50 3.59
C ASN A 153 -4.98 5.29 2.72
N GLY A 154 -4.59 6.49 3.12
CA GLY A 154 -3.55 7.30 2.48
C GLY A 154 -2.15 7.07 3.02
N ASP A 155 -1.95 6.14 3.98
CA ASP A 155 -0.64 5.92 4.59
C ASP A 155 -0.18 4.46 4.54
N SER A 156 1.07 4.26 4.92
CA SER A 156 1.65 2.94 5.18
C SER A 156 2.06 2.77 6.64
N TYR A 157 1.93 1.55 7.14
CA TYR A 157 2.19 1.19 8.54
C TYR A 157 3.11 0.00 8.64
N ILE A 158 3.87 -0.09 9.72
CA ILE A 158 4.65 -1.26 10.12
C ILE A 158 4.06 -1.80 11.42
N ILE A 159 3.83 -3.10 11.49
CA ILE A 159 3.22 -3.80 12.61
C ILE A 159 4.15 -4.95 13.00
N LEU A 160 4.63 -4.96 14.24
CA LEU A 160 5.41 -6.06 14.81
C LEU A 160 4.56 -6.78 15.84
N ASN A 161 4.26 -8.04 15.59
CA ASN A 161 3.66 -8.95 16.57
C ASN A 161 4.78 -9.80 17.20
N THR A 162 4.93 -9.71 18.51
CA THR A 162 5.90 -10.50 19.29
C THR A 162 5.16 -11.50 20.17
N TYR A 163 5.50 -12.78 20.07
CA TYR A 163 4.87 -13.85 20.82
C TYR A 163 5.91 -14.90 21.25
N LYS A 164 5.53 -15.74 22.22
CA LYS A 164 6.38 -16.81 22.70
C LYS A 164 5.96 -18.13 22.09
N GLU A 165 6.95 -18.92 21.70
CA GLU A 165 6.69 -20.33 21.41
C GLU A 165 6.49 -21.11 22.72
N PRO A 166 5.39 -21.88 22.85
CA PRO A 166 5.06 -22.59 24.10
C PRO A 166 6.15 -23.56 24.58
N GLU A 167 6.95 -24.12 23.66
CA GLU A 167 7.91 -25.19 23.96
C GLU A 167 9.31 -24.67 24.27
N THR A 168 9.73 -23.57 23.67
CA THR A 168 11.13 -23.08 23.72
C THR A 168 11.29 -21.79 24.52
N GLU A 169 10.18 -21.15 24.90
CA GLU A 169 10.11 -19.79 25.46
C GLU A 169 10.79 -18.69 24.59
N ALA A 170 11.26 -19.05 23.40
CA ALA A 170 11.87 -18.15 22.45
C ALA A 170 10.83 -17.15 21.93
N LEU A 171 11.28 -15.92 21.72
CA LEU A 171 10.46 -14.90 21.10
C LEU A 171 10.47 -15.10 19.59
N LEU A 172 9.26 -15.21 19.03
CA LEU A 172 8.99 -15.23 17.61
C LEU A 172 8.32 -13.92 17.22
N TYR A 173 8.49 -13.57 15.95
CA TYR A 173 8.11 -12.27 15.43
C TYR A 173 7.42 -12.43 14.08
N ASP A 174 6.31 -11.73 13.91
CA ASP A 174 5.70 -11.48 12.61
C ASP A 174 5.76 -9.96 12.35
N VAL A 175 6.41 -9.55 11.27
CA VAL A 175 6.51 -8.14 10.87
C VAL A 175 5.65 -7.94 9.62
N HIS A 176 4.61 -7.14 9.76
CA HIS A 176 3.71 -6.79 8.67
C HIS A 176 3.99 -5.34 8.24
N PHE A 177 4.01 -5.07 6.94
CA PHE A 177 3.83 -3.72 6.44
C PHE A 177 2.51 -3.64 5.69
N TRP A 178 1.64 -2.76 6.17
CA TRP A 178 0.32 -2.54 5.61
C TRP A 178 0.35 -1.32 4.69
N ILE A 179 -0.19 -1.48 3.48
CA ILE A 179 -0.22 -0.46 2.44
C ILE A 179 -1.66 0.00 2.22
N GLY A 180 -1.92 1.27 2.54
CA GLY A 180 -3.18 1.93 2.22
C GLY A 180 -3.36 2.10 0.71
N LYS A 181 -4.61 2.02 0.25
CA LYS A 181 -4.99 2.13 -1.17
C LYS A 181 -4.52 3.42 -1.84
N TYR A 182 -4.39 4.50 -1.07
CA TYR A 182 -3.95 5.82 -1.51
C TYR A 182 -2.59 6.22 -0.95
N SER A 183 -1.86 5.27 -0.35
CA SER A 183 -0.51 5.55 0.15
C SER A 183 0.45 5.83 -1.01
N THR A 184 1.34 6.79 -0.79
CA THR A 184 2.28 7.23 -1.82
C THR A 184 3.46 6.25 -1.94
N GLN A 185 4.15 6.30 -3.08
CA GLN A 185 5.27 5.40 -3.37
C GLN A 185 6.43 5.52 -2.38
N ASP A 186 6.72 6.74 -1.97
CA ASP A 186 7.72 6.99 -0.95
C ASP A 186 7.34 6.38 0.40
N GLU A 187 6.07 6.42 0.78
CA GLU A 187 5.60 5.88 2.06
C GLU A 187 5.64 4.36 2.10
N TYR A 188 5.02 3.67 1.14
CA TYR A 188 5.05 2.21 1.16
C TYR A 188 6.44 1.67 0.86
N GLY A 189 7.24 2.37 0.02
CA GLY A 189 8.64 2.03 -0.23
C GLY A 189 9.49 2.17 1.04
N THR A 190 9.24 3.22 1.83
CA THR A 190 9.84 3.37 3.16
C THR A 190 9.39 2.26 4.10
N ALA A 191 8.10 1.91 4.12
CA ALA A 191 7.57 0.85 4.98
C ALA A 191 8.23 -0.50 4.69
N ALA A 192 8.38 -0.85 3.40
CA ALA A 192 9.06 -2.07 2.98
C ALA A 192 10.56 -2.05 3.37
N TYR A 193 11.26 -0.94 3.09
CA TYR A 193 12.67 -0.80 3.48
C TYR A 193 12.88 -0.93 4.99
N LYS A 194 12.06 -0.23 5.77
CA LYS A 194 12.12 -0.21 7.23
C LYS A 194 11.71 -1.53 7.86
N THR A 195 10.85 -2.31 7.20
CA THR A 195 10.53 -3.69 7.61
C THR A 195 11.75 -4.60 7.50
N VAL A 196 12.53 -4.50 6.41
CA VAL A 196 13.78 -5.26 6.26
C VAL A 196 14.84 -4.81 7.27
N GLU A 197 14.89 -3.50 7.57
CA GLU A 197 15.75 -2.96 8.63
C GLU A 197 15.39 -3.56 10.00
N LEU A 198 14.11 -3.64 10.34
CA LEU A 198 13.61 -4.26 11.58
C LEU A 198 13.85 -5.78 11.62
N ASP A 199 13.69 -6.48 10.50
CA ASP A 199 14.02 -7.91 10.38
C ASP A 199 15.51 -8.17 10.68
N THR A 200 16.39 -7.32 10.13
CA THR A 200 17.83 -7.40 10.38
C THR A 200 18.18 -7.12 11.84
N LEU A 201 17.46 -6.20 12.50
CA LEU A 201 17.65 -5.90 13.92
C LEU A 201 17.29 -7.09 14.82
N LEU A 202 16.26 -7.84 14.45
CA LEU A 202 15.78 -9.04 15.16
C LEU A 202 16.47 -10.32 14.66
N ASP A 203 17.71 -10.18 14.18
CA ASP A 203 18.59 -11.26 13.73
C ASP A 203 17.96 -12.19 12.68
N ASP A 204 17.17 -11.63 11.75
CA ASP A 204 16.57 -12.35 10.64
C ASP A 204 15.55 -13.44 11.05
N VAL A 205 15.14 -13.47 12.32
CA VAL A 205 14.12 -14.37 12.88
C VAL A 205 12.70 -14.06 12.41
N PRO A 206 12.28 -12.79 12.25
CA PRO A 206 10.91 -12.48 11.87
C PRO A 206 10.43 -13.05 10.54
N VAL A 207 9.14 -13.38 10.48
CA VAL A 207 8.40 -13.61 9.22
C VAL A 207 7.93 -12.26 8.69
N GLN A 208 8.18 -11.97 7.41
CA GLN A 208 7.78 -10.71 6.80
C GLN A 208 6.47 -10.87 6.04
N HIS A 209 5.53 -9.96 6.26
CA HIS A 209 4.20 -9.98 5.64
C HIS A 209 3.92 -8.66 4.93
N ARG A 210 3.55 -8.74 3.66
CA ARG A 210 3.02 -7.62 2.88
C ARG A 210 1.50 -7.68 2.93
N GLU A 211 0.91 -6.66 3.55
CA GLU A 211 -0.53 -6.53 3.69
C GLU A 211 -1.03 -5.38 2.83
N VAL A 212 -2.07 -5.60 2.03
CA VAL A 212 -2.66 -4.58 1.16
C VAL A 212 -4.09 -4.33 1.60
N GLN A 213 -4.50 -3.05 1.66
CA GLN A 213 -5.85 -2.68 2.06
C GLN A 213 -6.92 -3.49 1.31
N GLY A 214 -7.81 -4.13 2.07
CA GLY A 214 -8.91 -4.95 1.54
C GLY A 214 -8.53 -6.39 1.17
N HIS A 215 -7.24 -6.71 1.19
CA HIS A 215 -6.69 -8.04 0.90
C HIS A 215 -5.77 -8.52 2.01
N GLU A 216 -5.96 -8.06 3.25
CA GLU A 216 -5.10 -8.44 4.36
C GLU A 216 -5.24 -9.92 4.72
N SER A 217 -4.12 -10.51 5.13
CA SER A 217 -4.05 -11.90 5.58
C SER A 217 -4.96 -12.16 6.78
N SER A 218 -5.41 -13.40 6.92
CA SER A 218 -6.22 -13.80 8.09
C SER A 218 -5.43 -13.66 9.39
N LEU A 219 -4.10 -13.86 9.34
CA LEU A 219 -3.20 -13.67 10.47
C LEU A 219 -3.18 -12.20 10.91
N PHE A 220 -2.99 -11.26 9.99
CA PHE A 220 -2.98 -9.84 10.29
C PHE A 220 -4.29 -9.36 10.92
N LYS A 221 -5.43 -9.76 10.33
CA LYS A 221 -6.76 -9.43 10.84
C LYS A 221 -6.98 -9.98 12.26
N SER A 222 -6.37 -11.11 12.61
CA SER A 222 -6.55 -11.75 13.92
C SER A 222 -5.97 -10.93 15.09
N TYR A 223 -5.04 -10.00 14.83
CA TYR A 223 -4.46 -9.15 15.87
C TYR A 223 -5.44 -8.10 16.39
N PHE A 224 -6.46 -7.77 15.59
CA PHE A 224 -7.40 -6.71 15.88
C PHE A 224 -8.77 -7.31 16.13
N LYS A 225 -9.37 -6.99 17.29
CA LYS A 225 -10.79 -7.31 17.54
C LYS A 225 -11.70 -6.60 16.55
N GLU A 226 -11.25 -5.44 16.09
CA GLU A 226 -11.92 -4.52 15.20
C GLU A 226 -10.85 -3.76 14.41
N MET A 227 -10.94 -3.79 13.09
CA MET A 227 -10.06 -3.04 12.20
C MET A 227 -10.86 -1.92 11.54
N THR A 228 -10.45 -0.68 11.76
CA THR A 228 -11.06 0.51 11.18
C THR A 228 -10.13 1.10 10.13
N ILE A 229 -10.63 1.32 8.91
CA ILE A 229 -9.91 1.98 7.83
C ILE A 229 -10.58 3.31 7.54
N LEU A 230 -9.85 4.41 7.74
CA LEU A 230 -10.32 5.79 7.59
C LEU A 230 -9.77 6.42 6.31
N ASN A 231 -10.50 7.41 5.78
CA ASN A 231 -10.00 8.21 4.66
C ASN A 231 -9.01 9.26 5.15
N GLY A 232 -7.99 9.54 4.32
CA GLY A 232 -6.98 10.55 4.58
C GLY A 232 -5.63 9.93 4.93
N GLY A 233 -4.75 10.71 5.55
CA GLY A 233 -3.39 10.29 5.86
C GLY A 233 -2.51 11.46 6.29
N VAL A 234 -1.21 11.23 6.38
CA VAL A 234 -0.19 12.27 6.49
C VAL A 234 -0.25 13.10 5.21
N ASP A 235 -0.01 14.40 5.32
CA ASP A 235 0.07 15.30 4.16
C ASP A 235 1.07 14.74 3.10
N SER A 236 0.58 13.99 2.12
CA SER A 236 0.85 14.34 0.72
C SER A 236 0.27 15.74 0.56
N GLY A 237 0.93 16.67 -0.14
CA GLY A 237 0.68 18.11 -0.06
C GLY A 237 -0.71 18.64 -0.47
N PHE A 238 -1.78 17.86 -0.35
CA PHE A 238 -3.14 18.13 -0.78
C PHE A 238 -4.24 17.90 0.28
N ASN A 239 -4.02 17.24 1.42
CA ASN A 239 -5.10 17.04 2.42
C ASN A 239 -4.65 17.14 3.89
N HIS A 240 -4.92 18.30 4.50
CA HIS A 240 -4.63 18.58 5.90
C HIS A 240 -5.75 18.08 6.82
N VAL A 241 -5.58 16.93 7.48
CA VAL A 241 -6.54 16.45 8.49
C VAL A 241 -6.26 17.17 9.81
N LYS A 242 -7.09 18.18 10.13
CA LYS A 242 -7.04 18.85 11.45
C LYS A 242 -7.68 17.95 12.53
N PRO A 243 -7.13 17.90 13.76
CA PRO A 243 -7.61 17.00 14.81
C PRO A 243 -9.03 17.26 15.37
N GLU A 244 -9.72 18.35 15.01
CA GLU A 244 -10.89 18.84 15.80
C GLU A 244 -12.19 19.11 15.02
N GLU A 245 -12.25 18.92 13.69
CA GLU A 245 -13.51 19.06 12.96
C GLU A 245 -14.22 17.71 12.85
N TYR A 246 -15.37 17.55 13.50
CA TYR A 246 -16.27 16.42 13.26
C TYR A 246 -16.89 16.55 11.86
N LYS A 247 -16.13 16.22 10.83
CA LYS A 247 -16.66 16.09 9.48
C LYS A 247 -17.53 14.83 9.41
N PRO A 248 -18.78 14.93 8.95
CA PRO A 248 -19.63 13.77 8.78
C PRO A 248 -18.94 12.71 7.91
N ARG A 249 -18.94 11.47 8.36
CA ARG A 249 -18.36 10.33 7.63
C ARG A 249 -19.30 9.13 7.67
N LEU A 250 -19.34 8.38 6.57
CA LEU A 250 -20.08 7.13 6.47
C LEU A 250 -19.09 5.97 6.59
N LEU A 251 -19.41 5.01 7.45
CA LEU A 251 -18.61 3.81 7.70
C LEU A 251 -19.44 2.59 7.32
N HIS A 252 -18.85 1.70 6.53
CA HIS A 252 -19.40 0.39 6.19
C HIS A 252 -18.84 -0.65 7.16
N VAL A 253 -19.73 -1.39 7.82
CA VAL A 253 -19.36 -2.44 8.78
C VAL A 253 -19.57 -3.79 8.11
N HIS A 254 -18.48 -4.50 7.87
CA HIS A 254 -18.49 -5.82 7.25
C HIS A 254 -17.94 -6.88 8.20
N GLY A 255 -18.68 -7.99 8.37
CA GLY A 255 -18.29 -9.09 9.23
C GLY A 255 -17.67 -10.26 8.47
N GLU A 256 -16.47 -10.70 8.88
CA GLU A 256 -15.87 -11.93 8.37
C GLU A 256 -16.26 -13.15 9.21
N LYS A 257 -17.11 -14.01 8.63
CA LYS A 257 -17.66 -15.22 9.31
C LYS A 257 -16.58 -16.15 9.89
N LYS A 258 -15.37 -16.18 9.31
CA LYS A 258 -14.29 -17.10 9.70
C LYS A 258 -13.53 -16.65 10.96
N ILE A 259 -13.36 -15.34 11.16
CA ILE A 259 -12.44 -14.79 12.18
C ILE A 259 -13.23 -14.18 13.36
N SER A 260 -14.55 -14.07 13.26
CA SER A 260 -15.40 -13.41 14.27
C SER A 260 -14.92 -11.98 14.61
N SER A 261 -14.30 -11.32 13.63
CA SER A 261 -13.90 -9.91 13.65
C SER A 261 -14.77 -9.11 12.67
N ILE A 262 -14.75 -7.79 12.83
CA ILE A 262 -15.39 -6.87 11.89
C ILE A 262 -14.35 -5.91 11.31
N THR A 263 -14.55 -5.54 10.05
CA THR A 263 -13.82 -4.47 9.38
C THR A 263 -14.78 -3.30 9.19
N VAL A 264 -14.36 -2.11 9.63
CA VAL A 264 -15.11 -0.86 9.53
C VAL A 264 -14.39 0.05 8.56
N THR A 265 -14.92 0.22 7.36
CA THR A 265 -14.27 1.00 6.30
C THR A 265 -15.01 2.30 6.06
N GLN A 266 -14.30 3.43 6.07
CA GLN A 266 -14.87 4.69 5.67
C GLN A 266 -15.15 4.68 4.16
N ILE A 267 -16.40 4.97 3.81
CA ILE A 267 -16.88 5.05 2.44
C ILE A 267 -17.45 6.43 2.16
N ARG A 268 -17.70 6.72 0.88
CA ARG A 268 -18.34 7.98 0.47
C ARG A 268 -19.76 8.06 1.03
N ARG A 269 -20.17 9.27 1.48
CA ARG A 269 -21.52 9.57 1.98
C ARG A 269 -22.54 9.65 0.85
N ASP A 270 -22.71 8.56 0.11
CA ASP A 270 -23.59 8.48 -1.04
C ASP A 270 -24.60 7.33 -0.86
N LYS A 271 -25.87 7.58 -1.18
CA LYS A 271 -26.95 6.59 -1.08
C LYS A 271 -26.70 5.36 -1.94
N SER A 272 -25.95 5.49 -3.04
CA SER A 272 -25.56 4.37 -3.92
C SER A 272 -24.54 3.41 -3.30
N LYS A 273 -23.86 3.79 -2.21
CA LYS A 273 -22.87 2.96 -1.50
C LYS A 273 -23.47 2.17 -0.35
N ILE A 274 -24.75 2.38 -0.06
CA ILE A 274 -25.49 1.67 0.97
C ILE A 274 -26.31 0.57 0.28
N ASP A 275 -26.17 -0.65 0.77
CA ASP A 275 -26.95 -1.80 0.36
C ASP A 275 -27.81 -2.34 1.51
N ASP A 276 -28.74 -3.21 1.16
CA ASP A 276 -29.68 -3.81 2.09
C ASP A 276 -29.06 -4.97 2.90
N THR A 277 -27.80 -5.36 2.62
CA THR A 277 -27.19 -6.59 3.16
C THR A 277 -26.29 -6.35 4.35
N ASP A 278 -25.74 -5.15 4.53
CA ASP A 278 -24.77 -4.84 5.59
C ASP A 278 -25.26 -3.76 6.57
N VAL A 279 -24.41 -3.41 7.54
CA VAL A 279 -24.65 -2.35 8.53
C VAL A 279 -23.77 -1.15 8.22
N TYR A 280 -24.34 0.05 8.35
CA TYR A 280 -23.64 1.31 8.08
C TYR A 280 -23.73 2.24 9.29
N ILE A 281 -22.65 2.97 9.57
CA ILE A 281 -22.57 3.93 10.66
C ILE A 281 -22.29 5.30 10.05
N LEU A 282 -23.24 6.24 10.20
CA LEU A 282 -23.03 7.64 9.88
C LEU A 282 -22.63 8.38 11.15
N ASP A 283 -21.39 8.82 11.17
CA ASP A 283 -20.83 9.59 12.27
C ASP A 283 -20.87 11.09 11.94
N ALA A 284 -21.90 11.78 12.42
CA ALA A 284 -22.13 13.21 12.26
C ALA A 284 -21.66 14.02 13.50
N GLY A 285 -20.62 13.53 14.20
CA GLY A 285 -20.02 14.23 15.33
C GLY A 285 -20.74 14.02 16.65
N LEU A 286 -21.77 14.83 16.95
CA LEU A 286 -22.53 14.68 18.21
C LEU A 286 -23.74 13.74 18.08
N THR A 287 -24.11 13.42 16.85
CA THR A 287 -25.09 12.38 16.56
C THR A 287 -24.43 11.29 15.73
N ILE A 288 -24.65 10.03 16.11
CA ILE A 288 -24.19 8.85 15.39
C ILE A 288 -25.42 8.02 15.02
N TYR A 289 -25.59 7.73 13.75
CA TYR A 289 -26.67 6.89 13.24
C TYR A 289 -26.09 5.51 12.88
N GLN A 290 -26.73 4.46 13.35
CA GLN A 290 -26.50 3.10 12.90
C GLN A 290 -27.68 2.71 12.01
N TRP A 291 -27.42 2.51 10.73
CA TRP A 291 -28.39 2.02 9.77
C TRP A 291 -28.18 0.52 9.56
N ASN A 292 -29.23 -0.27 9.78
CA ASN A 292 -29.20 -1.72 9.65
C ASN A 292 -30.01 -2.12 8.40
N GLY A 293 -29.31 -2.70 7.41
CA GLY A 293 -29.97 -3.31 6.26
C GLY A 293 -30.85 -4.49 6.67
N LYS A 294 -31.89 -4.76 5.87
CA LYS A 294 -32.82 -5.88 6.10
C LYS A 294 -32.12 -7.25 6.08
N GLY A 295 -31.07 -7.40 5.28
CA GLY A 295 -30.25 -8.59 5.13
C GLY A 295 -29.07 -8.68 6.11
N ALA A 296 -28.83 -7.63 6.90
CA ALA A 296 -27.68 -7.57 7.82
C ALA A 296 -27.77 -8.61 8.92
N ASN A 297 -26.65 -9.27 9.21
CA ASN A 297 -26.61 -10.32 10.21
C ASN A 297 -26.64 -9.74 11.63
N ALA A 298 -27.27 -10.45 12.57
CA ALA A 298 -27.31 -10.10 13.99
C ALA A 298 -25.91 -9.90 14.60
N PHE A 299 -24.90 -10.63 14.10
CA PHE A 299 -23.51 -10.44 14.52
C PHE A 299 -22.97 -9.04 14.15
N GLU A 300 -23.19 -8.60 12.92
CA GLU A 300 -22.75 -7.27 12.43
C GLU A 300 -23.50 -6.16 13.15
N LYS A 301 -24.82 -6.29 13.32
CA LYS A 301 -25.65 -5.31 14.06
C LYS A 301 -25.15 -5.12 15.50
N ARG A 302 -24.83 -6.22 16.19
CA ARG A 302 -24.29 -6.18 17.56
C ARG A 302 -22.90 -5.54 17.60
N LYS A 303 -22.04 -5.87 16.64
CA LYS A 303 -20.68 -5.34 16.56
C LYS A 303 -20.65 -3.86 16.19
N ALA A 304 -21.52 -3.42 15.29
CA ALA A 304 -21.74 -2.00 15.01
C ALA A 304 -22.20 -1.24 16.27
N GLN A 305 -23.09 -1.83 17.08
CA GLN A 305 -23.52 -1.20 18.33
C GLN A 305 -22.37 -1.07 19.35
N GLU A 306 -21.49 -2.08 19.44
CA GLU A 306 -20.25 -2.01 20.25
C GLU A 306 -19.34 -0.89 19.73
N TYR A 307 -19.15 -0.79 18.40
CA TYR A 307 -18.38 0.27 17.76
C TYR A 307 -18.91 1.67 18.13
N VAL A 308 -20.20 1.91 17.93
CA VAL A 308 -20.86 3.19 18.26
C VAL A 308 -20.66 3.53 19.73
N THR A 309 -20.80 2.54 20.63
CA THR A 309 -20.59 2.73 22.07
C THR A 309 -19.16 3.15 22.39
N ASN A 310 -18.16 2.52 21.75
CA ASN A 310 -16.76 2.88 21.91
C ASN A 310 -16.48 4.31 21.41
N VAL A 311 -16.98 4.68 20.22
CA VAL A 311 -16.85 6.04 19.67
C VAL A 311 -17.45 7.09 20.63
N LYS A 312 -18.63 6.81 21.21
CA LYS A 312 -19.24 7.68 22.22
C LYS A 312 -18.38 7.82 23.46
N SER A 313 -17.83 6.72 23.97
CA SER A 313 -17.00 6.73 25.18
C SER A 313 -15.69 7.50 24.99
N ASN A 314 -15.12 7.46 23.78
CA ASN A 314 -13.90 8.19 23.42
C ASN A 314 -14.14 9.70 23.25
N ARG A 315 -15.38 10.15 23.05
CA ARG A 315 -15.77 11.57 22.94
C ARG A 315 -16.10 12.18 24.31
N THR A 316 -15.19 12.00 25.26
CA THR A 316 -15.34 12.45 26.66
C THR A 316 -15.84 13.90 26.77
N GLY A 317 -16.90 14.11 27.55
CA GLY A 317 -17.38 15.44 27.95
C GLY A 317 -18.52 16.02 27.10
N LYS A 318 -18.99 15.35 26.04
CA LYS A 318 -20.15 15.79 25.24
C LYS A 318 -21.24 14.72 25.22
N ALA A 319 -22.50 15.13 25.32
CA ALA A 319 -23.63 14.22 25.15
C ALA A 319 -23.73 13.81 23.68
N VAL A 320 -23.33 12.58 23.37
CA VAL A 320 -23.44 12.02 22.01
C VAL A 320 -24.76 11.25 21.89
N LYS A 321 -25.65 11.68 20.98
CA LYS A 321 -26.87 10.95 20.63
C LYS A 321 -26.49 9.78 19.73
N SER A 322 -27.02 8.59 20.00
CA SER A 322 -26.94 7.44 19.09
C SER A 322 -28.33 7.02 18.68
N VAL A 323 -28.55 6.87 17.38
CA VAL A 323 -29.84 6.47 16.80
C VAL A 323 -29.64 5.17 16.03
N VAL A 324 -30.55 4.22 16.19
CA VAL A 324 -30.57 2.96 15.42
C VAL A 324 -31.76 3.03 14.48
N ILE A 325 -31.50 2.83 13.20
CA ILE A 325 -32.47 2.85 12.11
C ILE A 325 -32.48 1.45 11.52
N ASP A 326 -33.58 0.72 11.69
CA ASP A 326 -33.77 -0.59 11.09
C ASP A 326 -34.63 -0.46 9.82
N GLN A 327 -34.09 -0.84 8.67
CA GLN A 327 -34.77 -0.69 7.38
C GLN A 327 -36.17 -1.34 7.35
N GLU A 328 -36.36 -2.45 8.07
CA GLU A 328 -37.65 -3.16 8.15
C GLU A 328 -38.66 -2.49 9.09
N ALA A 329 -38.19 -1.73 10.09
CA ALA A 329 -39.03 -1.14 11.14
C ALA A 329 -39.30 0.36 10.91
N SER A 330 -38.43 1.05 10.18
CA SER A 330 -38.56 2.48 9.90
C SER A 330 -39.59 2.74 8.79
N SER A 331 -40.47 3.70 9.03
CA SER A 331 -41.40 4.21 8.01
C SER A 331 -40.76 5.38 7.24
N SER A 332 -41.28 5.68 6.05
CA SER A 332 -40.82 6.83 5.26
C SER A 332 -41.04 8.20 5.94
N ASP A 333 -41.85 8.23 7.00
CA ASP A 333 -42.14 9.44 7.77
C ASP A 333 -41.22 9.65 8.97
N ASP A 334 -40.34 8.69 9.26
CA ASP A 334 -39.36 8.73 10.34
C ASP A 334 -38.40 9.94 10.17
N GLU A 335 -38.39 10.83 11.16
CA GLU A 335 -37.56 12.04 11.15
C GLU A 335 -36.07 11.71 11.22
N ASP A 336 -35.68 10.69 11.98
CA ASP A 336 -34.28 10.28 12.11
C ASP A 336 -33.77 9.67 10.78
N LEU A 337 -34.64 8.96 10.04
CA LEU A 337 -34.32 8.45 8.70
C LEU A 337 -34.11 9.59 7.69
N LYS A 338 -34.98 10.60 7.70
CA LYS A 338 -34.84 11.78 6.82
C LYS A 338 -33.57 12.55 7.11
N GLU A 339 -33.23 12.71 8.39
CA GLU A 339 -31.99 13.37 8.80
C GLU A 339 -30.76 12.57 8.34
N PHE A 340 -30.76 11.25 8.55
CA PHE A 340 -29.72 10.34 8.04
C PHE A 340 -29.54 10.47 6.52
N GLU A 341 -30.62 10.42 5.74
CA GLU A 341 -30.58 10.56 4.29
C GLU A 341 -30.10 11.96 3.86
N GLY A 342 -30.37 13.00 4.64
CA GLY A 342 -29.88 14.36 4.41
C GLY A 342 -28.36 14.48 4.45
N TYR A 343 -27.68 13.60 5.19
CA TYR A 343 -26.21 13.50 5.19
C TYR A 343 -25.65 12.63 4.05
N LEU A 344 -26.48 12.00 3.23
CA LEU A 344 -26.04 11.23 2.06
C LEU A 344 -26.02 12.10 0.80
N ASP A 345 -25.33 13.23 0.90
CA ASP A 345 -25.23 14.30 -0.11
C ASP A 345 -24.19 14.02 -1.22
N GLY A 346 -23.53 12.86 -1.18
CA GLY A 346 -22.42 12.50 -2.05
C GLY A 346 -21.06 13.01 -1.57
N GLY A 347 -20.97 13.78 -0.48
CA GLY A 347 -19.71 14.32 0.05
C GLY A 347 -18.95 15.25 -0.91
N GLU A 348 -17.76 15.70 -0.48
CA GLU A 348 -16.78 16.33 -1.39
C GLU A 348 -16.23 15.23 -2.33
N GLU A 349 -15.98 15.56 -3.61
CA GLU A 349 -15.33 14.64 -4.56
C GLU A 349 -13.87 14.41 -4.12
N ASP A 350 -13.66 13.53 -3.14
CA ASP A 350 -12.32 13.01 -2.88
C ASP A 350 -11.93 12.08 -4.04
N GLU A 351 -10.76 12.30 -4.65
CA GLU A 351 -10.22 11.46 -5.74
C GLU A 351 -10.01 9.96 -5.35
N SER A 352 -10.32 9.62 -4.10
CA SER A 352 -10.30 8.30 -3.48
C SER A 352 -11.60 7.48 -3.69
N ASP A 353 -12.52 7.90 -4.55
CA ASP A 353 -13.81 7.20 -4.72
C ASP A 353 -13.88 6.23 -5.92
N ASP A 354 -12.79 5.56 -6.26
CA ASP A 354 -12.89 4.31 -7.05
C ASP A 354 -13.11 3.12 -6.10
N SER A 355 -14.21 3.13 -5.36
CA SER A 355 -14.67 1.99 -4.56
C SER A 355 -15.48 0.98 -5.38
N SER A 356 -15.42 1.06 -6.72
CA SER A 356 -15.98 0.03 -7.63
C SER A 356 -15.27 -1.32 -7.53
N ASP A 357 -14.13 -1.39 -6.85
CA ASP A 357 -13.24 -2.54 -6.89
C ASP A 357 -13.19 -3.32 -5.56
N PHE A 358 -14.24 -3.28 -4.74
CA PHE A 358 -14.52 -4.45 -3.88
C PHE A 358 -15.07 -5.56 -4.77
N VAL A 359 -14.21 -6.06 -5.67
CA VAL A 359 -14.43 -7.31 -6.35
C VAL A 359 -14.46 -8.34 -5.23
N GLN A 360 -15.66 -8.76 -4.83
CA GLN A 360 -15.81 -10.07 -4.22
C GLN A 360 -15.12 -11.01 -5.20
N VAL A 361 -13.95 -11.51 -4.81
CA VAL A 361 -13.22 -12.50 -5.60
C VAL A 361 -14.22 -13.61 -5.83
N ASP A 362 -14.66 -13.73 -7.09
CA ASP A 362 -15.68 -14.64 -7.51
C ASP A 362 -15.23 -16.03 -7.05
N GLN A 363 -15.94 -16.63 -6.08
CA GLN A 363 -15.53 -17.90 -5.43
C GLN A 363 -15.66 -19.10 -6.38
N SER A 364 -15.86 -18.84 -7.68
CA SER A 364 -16.02 -19.79 -8.76
C SER A 364 -14.69 -20.14 -9.48
N GLU A 365 -13.54 -19.65 -9.00
CA GLU A 365 -12.25 -19.86 -9.66
C GLU A 365 -11.46 -21.11 -9.19
N ASP A 366 -10.58 -21.55 -10.09
CA ASP A 366 -9.66 -22.68 -9.96
C ASP A 366 -8.86 -22.64 -8.64
N LYS A 367 -9.15 -23.60 -7.76
CA LYS A 367 -8.50 -23.76 -6.44
C LYS A 367 -7.19 -24.55 -6.52
N THR A 368 -6.69 -24.82 -7.72
CA THR A 368 -5.45 -25.56 -7.89
C THR A 368 -4.28 -24.73 -7.37
N LYS A 369 -3.72 -25.17 -6.25
CA LYS A 369 -2.51 -24.59 -5.66
C LYS A 369 -1.32 -24.77 -6.61
N MET A 370 -0.40 -23.81 -6.61
CA MET A 370 0.77 -23.82 -7.50
C MET A 370 2.04 -23.55 -6.71
N LEU A 371 3.08 -24.34 -6.94
CA LEU A 371 4.42 -24.15 -6.38
C LEU A 371 5.37 -23.85 -7.52
N PHE A 372 6.00 -22.69 -7.47
CA PHE A 372 7.03 -22.28 -8.41
C PHE A 372 8.39 -22.32 -7.73
N ARG A 373 9.42 -22.63 -8.51
CA ARG A 373 10.82 -22.63 -8.08
C ARG A 373 11.56 -21.50 -8.78
N LEU A 374 12.36 -20.78 -8.01
CA LEU A 374 13.31 -19.76 -8.47
C LEU A 374 14.71 -20.29 -8.18
N SER A 375 15.48 -20.57 -9.23
CA SER A 375 16.80 -21.19 -9.14
C SER A 375 17.81 -20.56 -10.10
N ASP A 376 19.06 -20.39 -9.69
CA ASP A 376 20.19 -20.01 -10.54
C ASP A 376 21.17 -21.16 -10.85
N ALA A 377 20.85 -22.39 -10.43
CA ALA A 377 21.71 -23.57 -10.59
C ALA A 377 22.10 -23.86 -12.05
N GLY A 378 21.27 -23.45 -13.02
CA GLY A 378 21.53 -23.56 -14.46
C GLY A 378 22.51 -22.52 -15.02
N GLY A 379 23.04 -21.62 -14.19
CA GLY A 379 23.93 -20.53 -14.58
C GLY A 379 23.21 -19.20 -14.88
N SER A 380 21.88 -19.20 -14.84
CA SER A 380 21.01 -18.02 -14.97
C SER A 380 19.75 -18.22 -14.12
N MET A 381 19.15 -17.13 -13.65
CA MET A 381 17.90 -17.17 -12.88
C MET A 381 16.73 -17.70 -13.71
N GLU A 382 16.21 -18.86 -13.32
CA GLU A 382 15.05 -19.52 -13.90
C GLU A 382 13.88 -19.51 -12.92
N PHE A 383 12.69 -19.16 -13.41
CA PHE A 383 11.45 -19.21 -12.65
C PHE A 383 10.46 -20.14 -13.35
N SER A 384 10.19 -21.30 -12.75
CA SER A 384 9.43 -22.39 -13.37
C SER A 384 8.42 -22.98 -12.41
N LEU A 385 7.39 -23.64 -12.96
CA LEU A 385 6.40 -24.37 -12.17
C LEU A 385 7.03 -25.69 -11.69
N GLU A 386 7.17 -25.85 -10.39
CA GLU A 386 7.68 -27.08 -9.77
C GLU A 386 6.54 -28.11 -9.62
N LYS A 387 5.39 -27.68 -9.09
CA LYS A 387 4.29 -28.57 -8.76
C LYS A 387 2.94 -27.85 -8.76
N SER A 388 1.87 -28.60 -9.02
CA SER A 388 0.49 -28.12 -8.88
C SER A 388 -0.38 -29.12 -8.14
N GLY A 389 -1.43 -28.63 -7.48
CA GLY A 389 -2.37 -29.43 -6.70
C GLY A 389 -1.83 -29.78 -5.31
N ASN A 390 -1.52 -31.05 -5.07
CA ASN A 390 -1.14 -31.55 -3.74
C ASN A 390 0.34 -31.25 -3.44
N ILE A 391 0.59 -30.14 -2.76
CA ILE A 391 1.92 -29.64 -2.41
C ILE A 391 2.18 -29.89 -0.92
N SER A 392 3.40 -30.27 -0.59
CA SER A 392 3.86 -30.60 0.77
C SER A 392 5.23 -29.99 1.04
N MET A 393 5.67 -29.98 2.31
CA MET A 393 7.00 -29.46 2.67
C MET A 393 8.14 -30.23 2.00
N ASP A 394 7.94 -31.49 1.60
CA ASP A 394 8.95 -32.29 0.91
C ASP A 394 9.24 -31.78 -0.52
N ASP A 395 8.37 -30.92 -1.06
CA ASP A 395 8.54 -30.32 -2.39
C ASP A 395 9.45 -29.06 -2.37
N PHE A 396 9.90 -28.62 -1.20
CA PHE A 396 10.75 -27.44 -1.02
C PHE A 396 12.22 -27.86 -0.85
N ASP A 397 13.06 -27.60 -1.87
CA ASP A 397 14.50 -27.86 -1.79
C ASP A 397 15.24 -26.73 -1.04
N THR A 398 16.01 -27.11 -0.03
CA THR A 398 16.85 -26.23 0.80
C THR A 398 17.81 -25.31 0.02
N LYS A 399 18.09 -25.63 -1.25
CA LYS A 399 19.03 -24.90 -2.11
C LYS A 399 18.41 -23.77 -2.91
N ASP A 400 17.08 -23.60 -2.89
CA ASP A 400 16.39 -22.69 -3.82
C ASP A 400 15.32 -21.85 -3.11
N VAL A 401 14.74 -20.88 -3.84
CA VAL A 401 13.56 -20.14 -3.40
C VAL A 401 12.31 -20.75 -4.03
N PHE A 402 11.24 -20.82 -3.26
CA PHE A 402 9.95 -21.29 -3.73
C PHE A 402 8.86 -20.24 -3.53
N ILE A 403 7.95 -20.14 -4.50
CA ILE A 403 6.78 -19.27 -4.46
C ILE A 403 5.54 -20.17 -4.52
N PHE A 404 4.81 -20.23 -3.43
CA PHE A 404 3.61 -21.05 -3.26
C PHE A 404 2.34 -20.19 -3.30
N ASP A 405 1.56 -20.34 -4.37
CA ASP A 405 0.25 -19.71 -4.53
C ASP A 405 -0.86 -20.62 -3.98
N SER A 406 -1.40 -20.22 -2.83
CA SER A 406 -2.53 -20.90 -2.17
C SER A 406 -3.90 -20.43 -2.64
N LYS A 407 -3.96 -19.44 -3.55
CA LYS A 407 -5.15 -18.67 -3.99
C LYS A 407 -5.72 -17.69 -2.97
N SER A 408 -5.41 -17.83 -1.68
CA SER A 408 -5.76 -16.85 -0.65
C SER A 408 -4.60 -15.93 -0.24
N GLU A 409 -3.37 -16.40 -0.42
CA GLU A 409 -2.15 -15.74 0.01
C GLU A 409 -0.97 -16.35 -0.77
N LEU A 410 0.03 -15.52 -1.09
CA LEU A 410 1.26 -15.97 -1.74
C LEU A 410 2.35 -16.15 -0.70
N PHE A 411 2.93 -17.34 -0.64
CA PHE A 411 4.00 -17.66 0.29
C PHE A 411 5.34 -17.71 -0.46
N VAL A 412 6.32 -16.95 0.01
CA VAL A 412 7.71 -17.00 -0.47
C VAL A 412 8.52 -17.76 0.56
N TRP A 413 9.11 -18.88 0.19
CA TRP A 413 9.96 -19.69 1.07
C TRP A 413 11.39 -19.63 0.56
N ILE A 414 12.32 -19.30 1.46
CA ILE A 414 13.74 -19.13 1.18
C ILE A 414 14.51 -20.25 1.87
N GLY A 415 15.14 -21.12 1.08
CA GLY A 415 16.00 -22.18 1.58
C GLY A 415 17.24 -21.66 2.30
N LYS A 416 17.78 -22.47 3.23
CA LYS A 416 18.98 -22.08 3.99
C LYS A 416 20.26 -22.10 3.14
N ALA A 417 20.29 -22.90 2.07
CA ALA A 417 21.43 -23.08 1.18
C ALA A 417 21.26 -22.35 -0.18
N THR A 418 20.28 -21.45 -0.27
CA THR A 418 19.96 -20.58 -1.40
C THR A 418 21.04 -19.53 -1.68
N SER A 419 21.21 -19.16 -2.95
CA SER A 419 22.16 -18.13 -3.36
C SER A 419 21.71 -16.71 -2.94
N ASP A 420 22.65 -15.77 -2.81
CA ASP A 420 22.30 -14.37 -2.51
C ASP A 420 21.52 -13.72 -3.66
N ALA A 421 21.76 -14.15 -4.90
CA ALA A 421 21.01 -13.66 -6.05
C ALA A 421 19.55 -14.12 -6.01
N GLU A 422 19.30 -15.37 -5.66
CA GLU A 422 17.94 -15.90 -5.47
C GLU A 422 17.21 -15.18 -4.34
N LYS A 423 17.86 -15.01 -3.16
CA LYS A 423 17.30 -14.27 -2.01
C LYS A 423 16.92 -12.84 -2.39
N LYS A 424 17.81 -12.12 -3.08
CA LYS A 424 17.58 -10.74 -3.55
C LYS A 424 16.35 -10.60 -4.43
N ASN A 425 16.08 -11.62 -5.24
CA ASN A 425 15.05 -11.57 -6.26
C ASN A 425 13.73 -12.24 -5.84
N ALA A 426 13.70 -12.93 -4.70
CA ALA A 426 12.53 -13.69 -4.23
C ALA A 426 11.23 -12.87 -4.24
N ILE A 427 11.23 -11.70 -3.58
CA ILE A 427 10.06 -10.82 -3.51
C ILE A 427 9.73 -10.20 -4.86
N VAL A 428 10.75 -9.89 -5.68
CA VAL A 428 10.58 -9.31 -7.01
C VAL A 428 9.85 -10.28 -7.93
N TYR A 429 10.26 -11.55 -7.94
CA TYR A 429 9.60 -12.58 -8.73
C TYR A 429 8.20 -12.88 -8.22
N ALA A 430 8.00 -12.91 -6.90
CA ALA A 430 6.66 -13.05 -6.30
C ALA A 430 5.73 -11.91 -6.73
N HIS A 431 6.20 -10.66 -6.71
CA HIS A 431 5.46 -9.50 -7.16
C HIS A 431 5.16 -9.55 -8.66
N ASN A 432 6.15 -9.85 -9.49
CA ASN A 432 5.99 -9.99 -10.94
C ASN A 432 5.02 -11.13 -11.31
N TYR A 433 4.99 -12.20 -10.52
CA TYR A 433 4.02 -13.27 -10.65
C TYR A 433 2.60 -12.75 -10.36
N LEU A 434 2.40 -12.07 -9.23
CA LEU A 434 1.10 -11.49 -8.87
C LEU A 434 0.59 -10.48 -9.88
N GLN A 435 1.45 -9.61 -10.41
CA GLN A 435 1.08 -8.64 -11.44
C GLN A 435 0.48 -9.27 -12.70
N LYS A 436 0.93 -10.48 -13.06
CA LYS A 436 0.43 -11.23 -14.23
C LYS A 436 -0.78 -12.10 -13.88
N SER A 437 -1.09 -12.25 -12.60
CA SER A 437 -2.22 -13.02 -12.10
C SER A 437 -3.51 -12.18 -12.11
N LYS A 438 -4.65 -12.84 -11.91
CA LYS A 438 -5.95 -12.16 -11.70
C LYS A 438 -6.07 -11.50 -10.32
N THR A 439 -5.18 -11.85 -9.40
CA THR A 439 -5.25 -11.47 -7.99
C THR A 439 -3.96 -10.75 -7.58
N PRO A 440 -3.63 -9.59 -8.17
CA PRO A 440 -2.36 -8.91 -7.93
C PRO A 440 -2.21 -8.44 -6.48
N LEU A 441 -3.33 -8.19 -5.80
CA LEU A 441 -3.37 -7.60 -4.46
C LEU A 441 -3.24 -8.61 -3.32
N LEU A 442 -3.03 -9.91 -3.61
CA LEU A 442 -2.91 -10.92 -2.56
C LEU A 442 -1.81 -10.56 -1.55
N PRO A 443 -2.02 -10.91 -0.27
CA PRO A 443 -0.99 -10.76 0.74
C PRO A 443 0.19 -11.67 0.40
N VAL A 444 1.40 -11.22 0.75
CA VAL A 444 2.63 -11.95 0.48
C VAL A 444 3.37 -12.18 1.79
N SER A 445 3.65 -13.43 2.13
CA SER A 445 4.36 -13.80 3.36
C SER A 445 5.68 -14.49 3.02
N CYS A 446 6.77 -13.98 3.58
CA CYS A 446 8.13 -14.43 3.30
C CYS A 446 8.72 -15.17 4.51
N PHE A 447 9.16 -16.41 4.26
CA PHE A 447 9.63 -17.37 5.27
C PHE A 447 11.06 -17.79 4.95
N LYS A 448 11.88 -17.94 6.00
CA LYS A 448 13.21 -18.55 5.92
C LYS A 448 13.12 -19.99 6.43
N GLU A 449 13.83 -20.93 5.80
CA GLU A 449 13.90 -22.32 6.25
C GLU A 449 14.41 -22.39 7.70
N GLY A 450 13.71 -23.16 8.55
CA GLY A 450 13.99 -23.26 9.98
C GLY A 450 13.40 -22.13 10.85
N GLY A 451 12.79 -21.12 10.24
CA GLY A 451 11.98 -20.11 10.92
C GLY A 451 10.55 -20.58 11.20
N ASN A 452 9.69 -19.67 11.67
CA ASN A 452 8.29 -20.01 11.93
C ASN A 452 7.49 -20.17 10.62
N THR A 453 7.13 -21.40 10.27
CA THR A 453 6.38 -21.73 9.05
C THR A 453 4.92 -22.13 9.31
N LYS A 454 4.35 -21.84 10.49
CA LYS A 454 2.99 -22.27 10.87
C LYS A 454 1.92 -21.86 9.86
N ALA A 455 1.97 -20.62 9.36
CA ALA A 455 1.03 -20.13 8.35
C ALA A 455 1.17 -20.90 7.02
N LEU A 456 2.40 -21.13 6.55
CA LEU A 456 2.69 -21.93 5.35
C LEU A 456 2.19 -23.38 5.50
N ILE A 457 2.48 -24.02 6.64
CA ILE A 457 2.04 -25.41 6.91
C ILE A 457 0.51 -25.48 6.92
N SER A 458 -0.16 -24.51 7.54
CA SER A 458 -1.62 -24.44 7.53
C SER A 458 -2.16 -24.27 6.10
N ALA A 459 -1.52 -23.46 5.27
CA ALA A 459 -1.92 -23.24 3.89
C ALA A 459 -1.66 -24.47 2.99
N LEU A 460 -0.60 -25.24 3.26
CA LEU A 460 -0.34 -26.52 2.58
C LEU A 460 -1.41 -27.56 2.92
N ALA A 461 -1.87 -27.60 4.18
CA ALA A 461 -2.87 -28.56 4.66
C ALA A 461 -4.33 -28.25 4.28
N ALA A 462 -4.65 -26.98 4.00
CA ALA A 462 -6.02 -26.51 3.65
C ALA A 462 -6.51 -27.04 2.30
#